data_AF-A0A095WW86-F1
#
_entry.id   AF-A0A095WW86-F1
#
_cell.length_a   1.000
_cell.length_b   1.000
_cell.length_c   1.000
_cell.angle_alpha   90.00
_cell.angle_beta   90.00
_cell.angle_gamma   90.00
#
_symmetry.space_group_name_H-M   'P 1'
#
loop_
_entity.id
_entity.type
_entity.pdbx_description
1 polymer ?
#
loop_
_entity_poly.entity_id
_entity_poly.type
_entity_poly.pdbx_seq_one_letter_code
_entity_poly.pdbx_strand_id
1 'polypeptide(L)'
;MSSRFETQQRLIDATREIIILEGVEGFTLDNVCRRAGFTRGAFYSNFSTKESLLAALAEDEYADLIERLDMQVEKWRSVDAAKPAQIDSLLFDAMDAIGVNRTLHALHTEMQARSVRDQEWGARLADLNEEFLTALGGVLETILQAARRKPEAPMRVITHAVIGIVLRAAAVDALVESYKEHQSQARSRVVGPASPPRIERTVPQHLPIAQSPAKPIVETIIPLLYAMSKPI
;
A
#
# COMPACT_ATOMS: atom_id res chain seq x y z
N MET A 1 -19.15 -8.22 -24.81
CA MET A 1 -17.73 -7.93 -25.13
C MET A 1 -17.21 -7.06 -24.02
N SER A 2 -16.17 -7.50 -23.31
CA SER A 2 -15.54 -6.67 -22.27
C SER A 2 -14.96 -5.41 -22.91
N SER A 3 -15.09 -4.26 -22.27
CA SER A 3 -14.44 -3.04 -22.76
C SER A 3 -12.92 -3.20 -22.63
N ARG A 4 -12.14 -2.49 -23.46
CA ARG A 4 -10.67 -2.49 -23.36
C ARG A 4 -10.21 -2.16 -21.93
N PHE A 5 -10.87 -1.19 -21.31
CA PHE A 5 -10.62 -0.77 -19.93
C PHE A 5 -10.85 -1.91 -18.92
N GLU A 6 -11.98 -2.60 -18.99
CA GLU A 6 -12.28 -3.72 -18.09
C GLU A 6 -11.28 -4.88 -18.26
N THR A 7 -10.83 -5.14 -19.48
CA THR A 7 -9.79 -6.15 -19.73
C THR A 7 -8.45 -5.73 -19.13
N GLN A 8 -8.06 -4.46 -19.26
CA GLN A 8 -6.84 -3.93 -18.64
C GLN A 8 -6.91 -4.02 -17.12
N GLN A 9 -8.02 -3.60 -16.50
CA GLN A 9 -8.18 -3.66 -15.05
C GLN A 9 -8.04 -5.09 -14.53
N ARG A 10 -8.70 -6.06 -15.15
CA ARG A 10 -8.59 -7.48 -14.75
C ARG A 10 -7.18 -8.05 -14.89
N LEU A 11 -6.39 -7.58 -15.87
CA LEU A 11 -4.97 -7.95 -16.00
C LEU A 11 -4.12 -7.30 -14.89
N ILE A 12 -4.42 -6.06 -14.52
CA ILE A 12 -3.79 -5.35 -13.40
C ILE A 12 -4.12 -6.06 -12.07
N ASP A 13 -5.39 -6.35 -11.81
CA ASP A 13 -5.86 -7.05 -10.61
C ASP A 13 -5.22 -8.43 -10.46
N ALA A 14 -5.18 -9.21 -11.55
CA ALA A 14 -4.50 -10.51 -11.55
C ALA A 14 -3.00 -10.38 -11.26
N THR A 15 -2.36 -9.32 -11.76
CA THR A 15 -0.95 -9.05 -11.50
C THR A 15 -0.72 -8.66 -10.04
N ARG A 16 -1.56 -7.76 -9.48
CA ARG A 16 -1.56 -7.39 -8.07
C ARG A 16 -1.61 -8.63 -7.18
N GLU A 17 -2.57 -9.53 -7.42
CA GLU A 17 -2.69 -10.78 -6.66
C GLU A 17 -1.45 -11.67 -6.80
N ILE A 18 -0.89 -11.80 -8.00
CA ILE A 18 0.34 -12.60 -8.21
C ILE A 18 1.50 -12.03 -7.40
N ILE A 19 1.74 -10.72 -7.46
CA ILE A 19 2.85 -10.11 -6.73
C ILE A 19 2.67 -10.28 -5.21
N ILE A 20 1.45 -10.11 -4.69
CA ILE A 20 1.18 -10.26 -3.25
C ILE A 20 1.37 -11.70 -2.76
N LEU A 21 0.98 -12.69 -3.57
CA LEU A 21 0.88 -14.09 -3.13
C LEU A 21 2.09 -14.95 -3.50
N GLU A 22 2.74 -14.60 -4.62
CA GLU A 22 3.79 -15.38 -5.29
C GLU A 22 5.05 -14.56 -5.56
N GLY A 23 5.03 -13.23 -5.36
CA GLY A 23 6.15 -12.35 -5.68
C GLY A 23 6.41 -12.23 -7.18
N VAL A 24 7.54 -11.61 -7.55
CA VAL A 24 7.94 -11.47 -8.97
C VAL A 24 8.22 -12.80 -9.65
N GLU A 25 8.56 -13.85 -8.90
CA GLU A 25 8.73 -15.20 -9.45
C GLU A 25 7.43 -15.73 -10.08
N GLY A 26 6.28 -15.43 -9.47
CA GLY A 26 4.96 -15.79 -10.01
C GLY A 26 4.55 -14.95 -11.22
N PHE A 27 5.21 -13.81 -11.48
CA PHE A 27 4.84 -12.86 -12.53
C PHE A 27 5.24 -13.32 -13.94
N THR A 28 4.51 -14.31 -14.43
CA THR A 28 4.65 -14.85 -15.79
C THR A 28 3.41 -14.53 -16.63
N LEU A 29 3.60 -14.42 -17.94
CA LEU A 29 2.50 -14.14 -18.88
C LEU A 29 1.38 -15.17 -18.76
N ASP A 30 1.72 -16.45 -18.66
CA ASP A 30 0.74 -17.53 -18.52
C ASP A 30 -0.02 -17.45 -17.21
N ASN A 31 0.67 -17.14 -16.11
CA ASN A 31 0.02 -17.02 -14.82
C ASN A 31 -0.96 -15.84 -14.79
N VAL A 32 -0.53 -14.68 -15.31
CA VAL A 32 -1.38 -13.49 -15.44
C VAL A 32 -2.60 -13.79 -16.31
N CYS A 33 -2.40 -14.34 -17.52
CA CYS A 33 -3.50 -14.66 -18.44
C CYS A 33 -4.48 -15.64 -17.82
N ARG A 34 -3.97 -16.70 -17.18
CA ARG A 34 -4.78 -17.73 -16.50
C ARG A 34 -5.59 -17.13 -15.36
N ARG A 35 -4.98 -16.31 -14.50
CA ARG A 35 -5.65 -15.69 -13.36
C ARG A 35 -6.64 -14.61 -13.78
N ALA A 36 -6.31 -13.81 -14.78
CA ALA A 36 -7.20 -12.81 -15.35
C ALA A 36 -8.34 -13.42 -16.18
N GLY A 37 -8.27 -14.71 -16.55
CA GLY A 37 -9.26 -15.39 -17.39
C GLY A 37 -9.20 -14.98 -18.87
N PHE A 38 -8.01 -14.69 -19.38
CA PHE A 38 -7.75 -14.24 -20.75
C PHE A 38 -6.71 -15.10 -21.47
N THR A 39 -6.64 -14.95 -22.79
CA THR A 39 -5.60 -15.59 -23.62
C THR A 39 -4.37 -14.67 -23.75
N ARG A 40 -3.23 -15.24 -24.18
CA ARG A 40 -2.07 -14.43 -24.57
C ARG A 40 -2.39 -13.41 -25.66
N GLY A 41 -3.27 -13.76 -26.61
CA GLY A 41 -3.70 -12.83 -27.66
C GLY A 41 -4.43 -11.61 -27.09
N ALA A 42 -5.29 -11.82 -26.10
CA ALA A 42 -5.97 -10.73 -25.38
C ALA A 42 -5.00 -9.90 -24.53
N PHE A 43 -3.94 -10.49 -23.98
CA PHE A 43 -2.86 -9.72 -23.36
C PHE A 43 -2.18 -8.79 -24.36
N TYR A 44 -1.71 -9.32 -25.50
CA TYR A 44 -0.95 -8.55 -26.49
C TYR A 44 -1.78 -7.48 -27.22
N SER A 45 -3.12 -7.57 -27.20
CA SER A 45 -3.97 -6.47 -27.69
C SER A 45 -4.10 -5.30 -26.70
N ASN A 46 -3.68 -5.48 -25.44
CA ASN A 46 -3.78 -4.48 -24.38
C ASN A 46 -2.42 -3.97 -23.91
N PHE A 47 -1.41 -4.83 -23.85
CA PHE A 47 -0.06 -4.54 -23.36
C PHE A 47 0.98 -5.11 -24.33
N SER A 48 2.01 -4.33 -24.64
CA SER A 48 3.11 -4.76 -25.52
C SER A 48 4.06 -5.73 -24.81
N THR A 49 4.25 -5.55 -23.50
CA THR A 49 5.19 -6.32 -22.68
C THR A 49 4.67 -6.52 -21.25
N LYS A 50 5.24 -7.48 -20.50
CA LYS A 50 4.93 -7.65 -19.07
C LYS A 50 5.32 -6.40 -18.27
N GLU A 51 6.37 -5.72 -18.71
CA GLU A 51 6.89 -4.50 -18.11
C GLU A 51 5.88 -3.36 -18.24
N SER A 52 5.19 -3.24 -19.38
CA SER A 52 4.10 -2.27 -19.55
C SER A 52 2.91 -2.56 -18.63
N LEU A 53 2.61 -3.83 -18.35
CA LEU A 53 1.57 -4.21 -17.38
C LEU A 53 2.01 -3.92 -15.95
N LEU A 54 3.27 -4.17 -15.60
CA LEU A 54 3.78 -3.85 -14.26
C LEU A 54 3.76 -2.33 -14.02
N ALA A 55 4.04 -1.54 -15.04
CA ALA A 55 3.99 -0.09 -14.94
C ALA A 55 2.56 0.42 -14.75
N ALA A 56 1.61 -0.16 -15.48
CA ALA A 56 0.19 0.11 -15.27
C ALA A 56 -0.27 -0.27 -13.85
N LEU A 57 0.23 -1.39 -13.30
CA LEU A 57 -0.03 -1.74 -11.89
C LEU A 57 0.53 -0.67 -10.93
N ALA A 58 1.75 -0.19 -11.13
CA ALA A 58 2.32 0.85 -10.26
C ALA A 58 1.50 2.15 -10.33
N GLU A 59 1.06 2.55 -11.51
CA GLU A 59 0.19 3.72 -11.70
C GLU A 59 -1.15 3.54 -10.98
N ASP A 60 -1.77 2.37 -11.13
CA ASP A 60 -3.04 2.01 -10.48
C ASP A 60 -2.90 2.05 -8.94
N GLU A 61 -1.84 1.46 -8.38
CA GLU A 61 -1.60 1.48 -6.92
C GLU A 61 -1.45 2.89 -6.36
N TYR A 62 -0.68 3.74 -7.05
CA TYR A 62 -0.43 5.12 -6.60
C TYR A 62 -1.68 5.98 -6.75
N ALA A 63 -2.41 5.85 -7.85
CA ALA A 63 -3.67 6.54 -8.08
C ALA A 63 -4.72 6.16 -7.01
N ASP A 64 -4.90 4.86 -6.74
CA ASP A 64 -5.82 4.35 -5.72
C ASP A 64 -5.45 4.83 -4.31
N LEU A 65 -4.15 4.95 -4.00
CA LEU A 65 -3.69 5.49 -2.73
C LEU A 65 -4.01 6.99 -2.58
N ILE A 66 -3.75 7.77 -3.63
CA ILE A 66 -4.02 9.21 -3.64
C ILE A 66 -5.54 9.46 -3.53
N GLU A 67 -6.36 8.75 -4.31
CA GLU A 67 -7.82 8.88 -4.25
C GLU A 67 -8.37 8.59 -2.85
N ARG A 68 -7.93 7.49 -2.22
CA ARG A 68 -8.36 7.14 -0.85
C ARG A 68 -7.96 8.21 0.18
N LEU A 69 -6.79 8.83 0.02
CA LEU A 69 -6.34 9.91 0.88
C LEU A 69 -7.16 11.20 0.68
N ASP A 70 -7.42 11.56 -0.58
CA ASP A 70 -8.24 12.73 -0.92
C ASP A 70 -9.67 12.59 -0.38
N MET A 71 -10.25 11.38 -0.44
CA MET A 71 -11.53 11.09 0.18
C MET A 71 -11.53 11.32 1.70
N GLN A 72 -10.43 10.99 2.40
CA GLN A 72 -10.33 11.29 3.84
C GLN A 72 -10.26 12.80 4.09
N VAL A 73 -9.46 13.52 3.30
CA VAL A 73 -9.35 14.98 3.44
C VAL A 73 -10.71 15.66 3.24
N GLU A 74 -11.48 15.24 2.24
CA GLU A 74 -12.82 15.80 2.00
C GLU A 74 -13.78 15.47 3.15
N LYS A 75 -13.75 14.23 3.64
CA LYS A 75 -14.52 13.83 4.84
C LYS A 75 -14.18 14.72 6.03
N TRP A 76 -12.90 14.99 6.30
CA TRP A 76 -12.50 15.82 7.45
C TRP A 76 -12.96 17.28 7.31
N ARG A 77 -12.92 17.84 6.10
CA ARG A 77 -13.41 19.21 5.81
C ARG A 77 -14.90 19.37 6.03
N SER A 78 -15.67 18.30 5.87
CA SER A 78 -17.12 18.31 6.09
C SER A 78 -17.54 18.30 7.56
N VAL A 79 -16.61 18.07 8.50
CA VAL A 79 -16.87 18.02 9.95
C VAL A 79 -16.75 19.41 10.58
N ASP A 80 -17.62 19.70 11.55
CA ASP A 80 -17.74 21.01 12.22
C ASP A 80 -16.41 21.52 12.81
N ALA A 81 -15.92 22.64 12.28
CA ALA A 81 -14.63 23.26 12.61
C ALA A 81 -14.56 23.85 14.03
N ALA A 82 -15.66 23.83 14.79
CA ALA A 82 -15.74 24.39 16.13
C ALA A 82 -14.85 23.67 17.17
N LYS A 83 -14.51 22.38 16.95
CA LYS A 83 -13.63 21.61 17.85
C LYS A 83 -12.36 21.17 17.11
N PRO A 84 -11.16 21.37 17.69
CA PRO A 84 -9.94 20.82 17.13
C PRO A 84 -10.09 19.30 16.98
N ALA A 85 -9.79 18.78 15.79
CA ALA A 85 -9.73 17.34 15.58
C ALA A 85 -8.52 16.78 16.33
N GLN A 86 -8.65 15.55 16.85
CA GLN A 86 -7.54 14.85 17.46
C GLN A 86 -6.64 14.30 16.35
N ILE A 87 -5.34 14.64 16.38
CA ILE A 87 -4.32 14.16 15.43
C ILE A 87 -4.42 12.64 15.28
N ASP A 88 -4.57 11.93 16.40
CA ASP A 88 -4.63 10.48 16.48
C ASP A 88 -5.74 9.89 15.60
N SER A 89 -6.94 10.48 15.64
CA SER A 89 -8.08 10.01 14.86
C SER A 89 -7.87 10.22 13.37
N LEU A 90 -7.39 11.40 12.96
CA LEU A 90 -7.15 11.71 11.55
C LEU A 90 -5.99 10.88 11.00
N LEU A 91 -4.96 10.67 11.81
CA LEU A 91 -3.83 9.83 11.47
C LEU A 91 -4.30 8.38 11.24
N PHE A 92 -5.09 7.80 12.15
CA PHE A 92 -5.59 6.44 11.97
C PHE A 92 -6.51 6.31 10.75
N ASP A 93 -7.41 7.27 10.51
CA ASP A 93 -8.22 7.32 9.28
C ASP A 93 -7.32 7.31 8.02
N ALA A 94 -6.24 8.09 8.00
CA ALA A 94 -5.29 8.13 6.89
C ALA A 94 -4.50 6.81 6.73
N MET A 95 -4.08 6.19 7.82
CA MET A 95 -3.31 4.94 7.78
C MET A 95 -4.18 3.74 7.36
N ASP A 96 -5.44 3.73 7.78
CA ASP A 96 -6.45 2.77 7.30
C ASP A 96 -6.73 2.99 5.81
N ALA A 97 -6.84 4.25 5.38
CA ALA A 97 -7.03 4.61 3.98
C ALA A 97 -5.82 4.20 3.12
N ILE A 98 -4.58 4.30 3.61
CA ILE A 98 -3.39 3.80 2.92
C ILE A 98 -3.40 2.27 2.87
N GLY A 99 -3.89 1.61 3.92
CA GLY A 99 -3.85 0.16 4.04
C GLY A 99 -2.47 -0.33 4.50
N VAL A 100 -1.96 0.19 5.62
CA VAL A 100 -0.63 -0.18 6.16
C VAL A 100 -0.64 -1.64 6.63
N ASN A 101 -0.27 -2.56 5.73
CA ASN A 101 -0.30 -4.00 5.92
C ASN A 101 0.78 -4.70 5.07
N ARG A 102 0.82 -6.05 5.12
CA ARG A 102 1.74 -6.84 4.28
C ARG A 102 1.62 -6.62 2.77
N THR A 103 0.43 -6.30 2.25
CA THR A 103 0.19 -6.09 0.82
C THR A 103 0.89 -4.82 0.34
N LEU A 104 0.73 -3.72 1.09
CA LEU A 104 1.47 -2.48 0.85
C LEU A 104 2.98 -2.74 0.84
N HIS A 105 3.48 -3.47 1.84
CA HIS A 105 4.91 -3.77 1.93
C HIS A 105 5.42 -4.62 0.74
N ALA A 106 4.68 -5.66 0.35
CA ALA A 106 5.07 -6.57 -0.71
C ALA A 106 5.17 -5.84 -2.06
N LEU A 107 4.12 -5.10 -2.44
CA LEU A 107 4.08 -4.36 -3.70
C LEU A 107 5.19 -3.29 -3.75
N HIS A 108 5.28 -2.46 -2.71
CA HIS A 108 6.27 -1.39 -2.64
C HIS A 108 7.71 -1.92 -2.73
N THR A 109 8.04 -2.96 -1.96
CA THR A 109 9.40 -3.51 -1.90
C THR A 109 9.83 -4.07 -3.26
N GLU A 110 8.93 -4.74 -3.96
CA GLU A 110 9.23 -5.33 -5.26
C GLU A 110 9.44 -4.25 -6.34
N MET A 111 8.59 -3.23 -6.37
CA MET A 111 8.72 -2.07 -7.27
C MET A 111 10.04 -1.31 -7.03
N GLN A 112 10.42 -1.11 -5.77
CA GLN A 112 11.69 -0.46 -5.44
C GLN A 112 12.90 -1.32 -5.76
N ALA A 113 12.87 -2.61 -5.44
CA ALA A 113 13.96 -3.53 -5.72
C ALA A 113 14.28 -3.56 -7.23
N ARG A 114 13.24 -3.50 -8.07
CA ARG A 114 13.40 -3.40 -9.53
C ARG A 114 14.04 -2.09 -9.98
N SER A 115 13.68 -0.95 -9.36
CA SER A 115 14.21 0.38 -9.70
C SER A 115 15.72 0.52 -9.57
N VAL A 116 16.34 -0.31 -8.72
CA VAL A 116 17.80 -0.35 -8.58
C VAL A 116 18.49 -0.99 -9.80
N ARG A 117 17.77 -1.82 -10.56
CA ARG A 117 18.32 -2.63 -11.67
C ARG A 117 17.86 -2.16 -13.05
N ASP A 118 16.74 -1.46 -13.12
CA ASP A 118 16.07 -1.03 -14.35
C ASP A 118 15.88 0.50 -14.31
N GLN A 119 16.67 1.22 -15.13
CA GLN A 119 16.74 2.69 -15.10
C GLN A 119 15.47 3.36 -15.65
N GLU A 120 14.87 2.77 -16.68
CA GLU A 120 13.63 3.29 -17.27
C GLU A 120 12.47 3.13 -16.28
N TRP A 121 12.39 1.96 -15.64
CA TRP A 121 11.47 1.73 -14.53
C TRP A 121 11.70 2.70 -13.37
N GLY A 122 12.96 2.87 -12.96
CA GLY A 122 13.34 3.77 -11.87
C GLY A 122 12.93 5.22 -12.11
N ALA A 123 13.08 5.72 -13.35
CA ALA A 123 12.64 7.06 -13.72
C ALA A 123 11.12 7.21 -13.59
N ARG A 124 10.35 6.27 -14.15
CA ARG A 124 8.88 6.31 -14.08
C ARG A 124 8.36 6.21 -12.64
N LEU A 125 8.95 5.34 -11.82
CA LEU A 125 8.55 5.21 -10.42
C LEU A 125 8.94 6.46 -9.60
N ALA A 126 10.03 7.16 -9.96
CA ALA A 126 10.41 8.40 -9.29
C ALA A 126 9.36 9.50 -9.49
N ASP A 127 8.80 9.64 -10.69
CA ASP A 127 7.73 10.60 -10.98
C ASP A 127 6.47 10.30 -10.14
N LEU A 128 6.01 9.04 -10.15
CA LEU A 128 4.88 8.59 -9.32
C LEU A 128 5.13 8.81 -7.82
N ASN A 129 6.36 8.55 -7.37
CA ASN A 129 6.74 8.75 -5.98
C ASN A 129 6.74 10.22 -5.57
N GLU A 130 7.13 11.16 -6.44
CA GLU A 130 7.05 12.60 -6.15
C GLU A 130 5.61 13.10 -6.11
N GLU A 131 4.72 12.56 -6.96
CA GLU A 131 3.27 12.84 -6.90
C GLU A 131 2.67 12.37 -5.57
N PHE A 132 2.96 11.13 -5.15
CA PHE A 132 2.49 10.60 -3.87
C PHE A 132 3.08 11.34 -2.67
N LEU A 133 4.35 11.71 -2.71
CA LEU A 133 5.00 12.53 -1.68
C LEU A 133 4.26 13.86 -1.51
N THR A 134 3.89 14.50 -2.63
CA THR A 134 3.14 15.77 -2.63
C THR A 134 1.74 15.59 -2.03
N ALA A 135 1.01 14.57 -2.47
CA ALA A 135 -0.33 14.26 -1.96
C ALA A 135 -0.31 13.97 -0.45
N LEU A 136 0.58 13.09 0.01
CA LEU A 136 0.72 12.75 1.43
C LEU A 136 1.15 13.97 2.27
N GLY A 137 2.01 14.83 1.73
CA GLY A 137 2.37 16.09 2.36
C GLY A 137 1.15 16.98 2.62
N GLY A 138 0.25 17.11 1.65
CA GLY A 138 -1.01 17.86 1.80
C GLY A 138 -1.96 17.25 2.84
N VAL A 139 -2.01 15.92 2.93
CA VAL A 139 -2.78 15.22 3.98
C VAL A 139 -2.21 15.55 5.37
N LEU A 140 -0.89 15.43 5.55
CA LEU A 140 -0.24 15.72 6.82
C LEU A 140 -0.40 17.19 7.23
N GLU A 141 -0.34 18.11 6.27
CA GLU A 141 -0.61 19.53 6.51
C GLU A 141 -2.06 19.74 6.98
N THR A 142 -3.03 19.07 6.36
CA THR A 142 -4.43 19.10 6.78
C THR A 142 -4.60 18.60 8.23
N ILE A 143 -3.91 17.51 8.60
CA ILE A 143 -3.92 16.98 9.98
C ILE A 143 -3.38 18.02 10.97
N LEU A 144 -2.24 18.67 10.66
CA LEU A 144 -1.65 19.70 11.51
C LEU A 144 -2.57 20.92 11.66
N GLN A 145 -3.16 21.38 10.56
CA GLN A 145 -4.10 22.51 10.57
C GLN A 145 -5.35 22.21 11.40
N ALA A 146 -5.92 21.02 11.27
CA ALA A 146 -7.08 20.58 12.07
C ALA A 146 -6.77 20.53 13.57
N ALA A 147 -5.52 20.28 13.93
CA ALA A 147 -5.00 20.33 15.30
C ALA A 147 -4.56 21.74 15.75
N ARG A 148 -4.77 22.78 14.93
CA ARG A 148 -4.31 24.16 15.15
C ARG A 148 -2.80 24.27 15.37
N ARG A 149 -2.05 23.53 14.56
CA ARG A 149 -0.59 23.53 14.57
C ARG A 149 -0.05 23.93 13.21
N LYS A 150 1.14 24.51 13.22
CA LYS A 150 1.92 24.79 12.00
C LYS A 150 3.23 24.03 12.04
N PRO A 151 3.71 23.52 10.89
CA PRO A 151 4.97 22.80 10.82
C PRO A 151 6.15 23.71 11.19
N GLU A 152 7.16 23.15 11.86
CA GLU A 152 8.44 23.80 12.15
C GLU A 152 9.58 23.31 11.26
N ALA A 153 9.33 22.25 10.49
CA ALA A 153 10.21 21.72 9.44
C ALA A 153 9.51 21.77 8.08
N PRO A 154 10.24 21.72 6.96
CA PRO A 154 9.62 21.60 5.64
C PRO A 154 8.73 20.35 5.57
N MET A 155 7.53 20.47 4.99
CA MET A 155 6.58 19.34 4.89
C MET A 155 7.18 18.11 4.22
N ARG A 156 8.10 18.30 3.26
CA ARG A 156 8.83 17.21 2.63
C ARG A 156 9.62 16.34 3.64
N VAL A 157 10.23 16.95 4.65
CA VAL A 157 10.99 16.23 5.69
C VAL A 157 10.04 15.42 6.57
N ILE A 158 8.94 16.04 7.01
CA ILE A 158 7.90 15.37 7.81
C ILE A 158 7.33 14.18 7.04
N THR A 159 7.03 14.39 5.74
CA THR A 159 6.45 13.37 4.86
C THR A 159 7.39 12.18 4.69
N HIS A 160 8.68 12.40 4.40
CA HIS A 160 9.65 11.30 4.33
C HIS A 160 9.79 10.52 5.64
N ALA A 161 9.77 11.22 6.78
CA ALA A 161 9.82 10.56 8.09
C ALA A 161 8.58 9.67 8.31
N VAL A 162 7.39 10.17 7.98
CA VAL A 162 6.14 9.41 8.05
C VAL A 162 6.16 8.21 7.11
N ILE A 163 6.57 8.37 5.85
CA ILE A 163 6.71 7.26 4.89
C ILE A 163 7.65 6.18 5.47
N GLY A 164 8.80 6.56 6.02
CA GLY A 164 9.73 5.61 6.63
C GLY A 164 9.11 4.81 7.78
N ILE A 165 8.34 5.47 8.64
CA ILE A 165 7.62 4.81 9.75
C ILE A 165 6.53 3.88 9.21
N VAL A 166 5.74 4.33 8.23
CA VAL A 166 4.67 3.54 7.60
C VAL A 166 5.22 2.29 6.93
N LEU A 167 6.30 2.40 6.16
CA LEU A 167 6.93 1.24 5.53
C LEU A 167 7.51 0.29 6.56
N ARG A 168 8.06 0.81 7.68
CA ARG A 168 8.50 -0.02 8.80
C ARG A 168 7.33 -0.74 9.47
N ALA A 169 6.22 -0.05 9.68
CA ALA A 169 4.98 -0.61 10.23
C ALA A 169 4.47 -1.77 9.36
N ALA A 170 4.34 -1.55 8.05
CA ALA A 170 3.91 -2.55 7.08
C ALA A 170 4.86 -3.76 7.02
N ALA A 171 6.17 -3.54 7.10
CA ALA A 171 7.16 -4.62 7.14
C ALA A 171 7.03 -5.48 8.41
N VAL A 172 6.82 -4.86 9.58
CA VAL A 172 6.64 -5.59 10.83
C VAL A 172 5.32 -6.36 10.85
N ASP A 173 4.24 -5.79 10.31
CA ASP A 173 2.96 -6.48 10.11
C ASP A 173 3.16 -7.78 9.31
N ALA A 174 3.84 -7.69 8.16
CA ALA A 174 4.16 -8.84 7.32
C ALA A 174 4.98 -9.92 8.05
N LEU A 175 5.98 -9.52 8.85
CA LEU A 175 6.81 -10.44 9.63
C LEU A 175 5.99 -11.17 10.70
N VAL A 176 5.13 -10.45 11.43
CA VAL A 176 4.26 -11.03 12.47
C VAL A 176 3.28 -12.03 11.86
N GLU A 177 2.70 -11.71 10.71
CA GLU A 177 1.78 -12.61 10.01
C GLU A 177 2.48 -13.88 9.52
N SER A 178 3.64 -13.74 8.88
CA SER A 178 4.47 -14.88 8.45
C SER A 178 4.83 -15.80 9.63
N TYR A 179 5.17 -15.22 10.78
CA TYR A 179 5.45 -15.97 11.99
C TYR A 179 4.22 -16.75 12.50
N LYS A 180 3.03 -16.14 12.49
CA LYS A 180 1.77 -16.79 12.88
C LYS A 180 1.41 -17.94 11.91
N GLU A 181 1.57 -17.74 10.60
CA GLU A 181 1.35 -18.77 9.58
C GLU A 181 2.29 -19.97 9.80
N HIS A 182 3.58 -19.72 10.07
CA HIS A 182 4.54 -20.78 10.35
C HIS A 182 4.16 -21.58 11.61
N GLN A 183 3.75 -20.91 12.69
CA GLN A 183 3.31 -21.58 13.92
C GLN A 183 2.06 -22.44 13.71
N SER A 184 1.08 -21.97 12.94
CA SER A 184 -0.16 -22.72 12.70
C SER A 184 0.11 -24.00 11.89
N GLN A 185 0.96 -23.91 10.87
CA GLN A 185 1.39 -25.06 10.07
C GLN A 185 2.20 -26.07 10.91
N ALA A 186 3.10 -25.60 11.77
CA ALA A 186 3.84 -26.47 12.67
C ALA A 186 2.91 -27.23 13.63
N ARG A 187 1.90 -26.55 14.20
CA ARG A 187 0.88 -27.19 15.05
C ARG A 187 0.03 -28.19 14.27
N SER A 188 -0.34 -27.88 13.03
CA SER A 188 -1.10 -28.79 12.15
C SER A 188 -0.34 -30.09 11.84
N ARG A 189 0.98 -30.01 11.60
CA ARG A 189 1.82 -31.17 11.28
C ARG A 189 1.97 -32.15 12.45
N VAL A 190 1.84 -31.67 13.69
CA VAL A 190 1.90 -32.51 14.89
C VAL A 190 0.64 -33.38 15.07
N VAL A 191 -0.48 -33.04 14.40
CA VAL A 191 -1.78 -33.73 14.56
C VAL A 191 -2.00 -34.90 13.57
N GLY A 192 -1.03 -35.24 12.71
CA GLY A 192 -1.06 -36.47 11.89
C GLY A 192 -0.61 -36.28 10.43
N PRO A 193 -0.48 -37.38 9.65
CA PRO A 193 0.28 -37.43 8.39
C PRO A 193 -0.53 -36.95 7.16
N ALA A 194 -1.47 -36.03 7.34
CA ALA A 194 -2.17 -35.46 6.20
C ALA A 194 -1.17 -34.60 5.40
N SER A 195 -1.10 -34.81 4.09
CA SER A 195 -0.45 -33.87 3.17
C SER A 195 -0.91 -32.46 3.54
N PRO A 196 0.00 -31.46 3.65
CA PRO A 196 -0.41 -30.12 3.99
C PRO A 196 -1.51 -29.70 3.00
N PRO A 197 -2.67 -29.23 3.47
CA PRO A 197 -3.73 -28.80 2.56
C PRO A 197 -3.13 -27.77 1.61
N ARG A 198 -3.53 -27.82 0.33
CA ARG A 198 -3.16 -26.79 -0.63
C ARG A 198 -3.75 -25.48 -0.11
N ILE A 199 -2.93 -24.67 0.55
CA ILE A 199 -3.38 -23.39 1.09
C ILE A 199 -3.61 -22.51 -0.12
N GLU A 200 -4.86 -22.33 -0.52
CA GLU A 200 -5.23 -21.23 -1.41
C GLU A 200 -4.88 -19.94 -0.69
N ARG A 201 -3.72 -19.37 -1.03
CA ARG A 201 -3.34 -18.05 -0.54
C ARG A 201 -4.29 -17.06 -1.19
N THR A 202 -5.10 -16.41 -0.36
CA THR A 202 -5.93 -15.28 -0.76
C THR A 202 -5.24 -13.99 -0.34
N VAL A 203 -5.53 -12.89 -1.03
CA VAL A 203 -5.04 -11.58 -0.59
C VAL A 203 -5.64 -11.30 0.79
N PRO A 204 -4.80 -11.04 1.81
CA PRO A 204 -5.29 -10.75 3.16
C PRO A 204 -6.22 -9.53 3.15
N GLN A 205 -7.30 -9.60 3.92
CA GLN A 205 -8.14 -8.43 4.16
C GLN A 205 -7.39 -7.44 5.04
N HIS A 206 -7.51 -6.14 4.71
CA HIS A 206 -6.94 -5.09 5.55
C HIS A 206 -7.64 -5.05 6.91
N LEU A 207 -6.87 -5.21 7.98
CA LEU A 207 -7.33 -4.96 9.35
C LEU A 207 -7.15 -3.48 9.67
N PRO A 208 -8.14 -2.82 10.29
CA PRO A 208 -7.96 -1.47 10.80
C PRO A 208 -6.73 -1.39 11.69
N ILE A 209 -5.99 -0.29 11.60
CA ILE A 209 -4.72 -0.09 12.30
C ILE A 209 -4.89 -0.20 13.81
N ALA A 210 -6.06 0.18 14.34
CA ALA A 210 -6.41 -0.02 15.74
C ALA A 210 -6.30 -1.50 16.22
N GLN A 211 -6.41 -2.45 15.29
CA GLN A 211 -6.35 -3.91 15.52
C GLN A 211 -5.10 -4.55 14.90
N SER A 212 -4.27 -3.79 14.18
CA SER A 212 -3.06 -4.29 13.52
C SER A 212 -1.89 -4.42 14.51
N PRO A 213 -1.02 -5.44 14.37
CA PRO A 213 0.25 -5.49 15.10
C PRO A 213 1.19 -4.31 14.76
N ALA A 214 0.94 -3.58 13.68
CA ALA A 214 1.69 -2.38 13.31
C ALA A 214 1.33 -1.14 14.15
N LYS A 215 0.22 -1.17 14.90
CA LYS A 215 -0.29 -0.03 15.68
C LYS A 215 0.80 0.70 16.49
N PRO A 216 1.64 0.02 17.29
CA PRO A 216 2.62 0.73 18.13
C PRO A 216 3.66 1.50 17.31
N ILE A 217 3.93 1.08 16.07
CA ILE A 217 4.86 1.75 15.17
C ILE A 217 4.17 2.97 14.54
N VAL A 218 2.93 2.81 14.09
CA VAL A 218 2.13 3.92 13.56
C VAL A 218 1.95 5.03 14.61
N GLU A 219 1.71 4.67 15.86
CA GLU A 219 1.57 5.61 16.98
C GLU A 219 2.80 6.49 17.19
N THR A 220 3.99 6.08 16.73
CA THR A 220 5.20 6.92 16.81
C THR A 220 5.15 8.15 15.91
N ILE A 221 4.25 8.18 14.91
CA ILE A 221 4.00 9.36 14.08
C ILE A 221 3.41 10.50 14.91
N ILE A 222 2.58 10.20 15.91
CA ILE A 222 1.92 11.22 16.75
C ILE A 222 2.95 12.11 17.47
N PRO A 223 3.84 11.58 18.33
CA PRO A 223 4.85 12.40 18.99
C PRO A 223 5.82 13.05 18.00
N LEU A 224 6.11 12.42 16.84
CA LEU A 224 6.88 13.04 15.77
C LEU A 224 6.20 14.29 15.22
N LEU A 225 4.90 14.22 14.88
CA LEU A 225 4.14 15.37 14.41
C LEU A 225 4.09 16.48 15.45
N TYR A 226 3.91 16.15 16.73
CA TYR A 226 3.97 17.13 17.82
C TYR A 226 5.34 17.78 17.95
N ALA A 227 6.43 17.02 17.81
CA ALA A 227 7.79 17.53 17.91
C ALA A 227 8.22 18.39 16.70
N MET A 228 7.63 18.15 15.53
CA MET A 228 7.94 18.87 14.28
C MET A 228 6.96 20.01 13.97
N SER A 229 6.12 20.40 14.91
CA SER A 229 5.14 21.46 14.75
C SER A 229 4.94 22.24 16.05
N LYS A 230 4.37 23.45 15.96
CA LYS A 230 4.01 24.27 17.11
C LYS A 230 2.55 24.75 17.04
N PRO A 231 1.91 25.07 18.18
CA PRO A 231 0.61 25.72 18.19
C PRO A 231 0.61 27.01 17.35
N ILE A 232 -0.53 27.29 16.73
CA ILE A 232 -0.82 28.57 16.05
C ILE A 232 -1.21 29.63 17.07
#